data_AF-A0A3P3D9B9-F1
#
_entry.id   AF-A0A3P3D9B9-F1
#
_cell.length_a   1.000
_cell.length_b   1.000
_cell.length_c   1.000
_cell.angle_alpha   90.00
_cell.angle_beta   90.00
_cell.angle_gamma   90.00
#
_symmetry.space_group_name_H-M   'P 1'
#
loop_
_entity.id
_entity.type
_entity.pdbx_description
1 polymer ?
#
loop_
_entity_poly.entity_id
_entity_poly.type
_entity_poly.pdbx_seq_one_letter_code
_entity_poly.pdbx_strand_id
1 'polypeptide(L)'
;MLNHNLGHTRLIREICEAHGLTIPQTAYVLATAHWETNATMLPVKEGYYLGPRAESFRRSLRYYPWYGRGFSQLTWERNYLRASAALKVDLIADPDLALDPVIAAQVLVLGSKEGWFTGKKLADYIRPGRTDYLGARRIINGTDKAAAIADLALAYEYDLTPAPAYPALRRGARGKAVTEAQIHLTAQGYDPGLPDGVFGARTEAAVRAFQRSAGLTPDAIIGPLTWAALIPEMDT
;
A
#
# COMPACT_ATOMS: atom_id res chain seq x y z
N MET A 1 10.06 5.50 1.15
CA MET A 1 9.87 4.06 1.43
C MET A 1 9.37 3.81 2.84
N LEU A 2 8.20 3.18 2.95
CA LEU A 2 7.62 2.66 4.17
C LEU A 2 8.27 1.32 4.55
N ASN A 3 8.34 1.02 5.85
CA ASN A 3 8.90 -0.24 6.32
C ASN A 3 7.87 -1.38 6.19
N HIS A 4 7.98 -2.19 5.14
CA HIS A 4 7.08 -3.35 4.93
C HIS A 4 7.28 -4.51 5.92
N ASN A 5 8.32 -4.45 6.76
CA ASN A 5 8.55 -5.42 7.84
C ASN A 5 8.06 -4.92 9.21
N LEU A 6 7.43 -3.74 9.27
CA LEU A 6 6.90 -3.19 10.51
C LEU A 6 5.64 -3.97 10.94
N GLY A 7 5.67 -4.50 12.17
CA GLY A 7 4.57 -5.26 12.76
C GLY A 7 4.04 -6.33 11.80
N HIS A 8 2.74 -6.31 11.55
CA HIS A 8 2.05 -7.28 10.69
C HIS A 8 1.74 -6.77 9.27
N THR A 9 2.50 -5.79 8.78
CA THR A 9 2.33 -5.24 7.41
C THR A 9 2.31 -6.33 6.34
N ARG A 10 3.26 -7.28 6.40
CA ARG A 10 3.36 -8.39 5.45
C ARG A 10 2.13 -9.31 5.50
N LEU A 11 1.69 -9.67 6.70
CA LEU A 11 0.50 -10.53 6.90
C LEU A 11 -0.75 -9.89 6.30
N ILE A 12 -0.97 -8.59 6.55
CA ILE A 12 -2.14 -7.87 6.00
C ILE A 12 -2.08 -7.88 4.48
N ARG A 13 -0.90 -7.60 3.90
CA ARG A 13 -0.70 -7.65 2.44
C ARG A 13 -0.98 -9.04 1.86
N GLU A 14 -0.44 -10.10 2.46
CA GLU A 14 -0.66 -11.48 2.00
C GLU A 14 -2.15 -11.86 2.04
N ILE A 15 -2.89 -11.41 3.06
CA ILE A 15 -4.35 -11.61 3.14
C ILE A 15 -5.10 -10.78 2.09
N CYS A 16 -4.68 -9.53 1.83
CA CYS A 16 -5.22 -8.74 0.72
C CYS A 16 -5.05 -9.46 -0.63
N GLU A 17 -3.86 -9.97 -0.91
CA GLU A 17 -3.53 -10.72 -2.13
C GLU A 17 -4.36 -12.01 -2.23
N ALA A 18 -4.45 -12.79 -1.14
CA ALA A 18 -5.25 -14.01 -1.09
C ALA A 18 -6.75 -13.77 -1.35
N HIS A 19 -7.24 -12.58 -1.00
CA HIS A 19 -8.61 -12.16 -1.29
C HIS A 19 -8.75 -11.34 -2.58
N GLY A 20 -7.70 -11.27 -3.41
CA GLY A 20 -7.75 -10.64 -4.73
C GLY A 20 -7.96 -9.13 -4.71
N LEU A 21 -7.52 -8.45 -3.66
CA LEU A 21 -7.50 -6.98 -3.65
C LEU A 21 -6.45 -6.48 -4.64
N THR A 22 -6.76 -5.40 -5.34
CA THR A 22 -5.79 -4.71 -6.20
C THR A 22 -4.72 -4.00 -5.38
N ILE A 23 -3.62 -3.55 -6.03
CA ILE A 23 -2.60 -2.73 -5.37
C ILE A 23 -3.21 -1.48 -4.70
N PRO A 24 -4.06 -0.67 -5.37
CA PRO A 24 -4.70 0.47 -4.73
C PRO A 24 -5.56 0.10 -3.51
N GLN A 25 -6.31 -1.00 -3.60
CA GLN A 25 -7.15 -1.46 -2.48
C GLN A 25 -6.28 -1.93 -1.30
N THR A 26 -5.20 -2.65 -1.59
CA THR A 26 -4.23 -3.11 -0.60
C THR A 26 -3.54 -1.93 0.10
N ALA A 27 -3.14 -0.92 -0.68
CA ALA A 27 -2.51 0.28 -0.17
C ALA A 27 -3.41 1.02 0.83
N TYR A 28 -4.69 1.18 0.50
CA TYR A 28 -5.66 1.79 1.41
C TYR A 28 -5.88 0.98 2.70
N VAL A 29 -5.92 -0.35 2.60
CA VAL A 29 -6.03 -1.23 3.76
C VAL A 29 -4.82 -1.09 4.69
N LEU A 30 -3.61 -1.05 4.14
CA LEU A 30 -2.38 -0.85 4.91
C LEU A 30 -2.34 0.54 5.56
N ALA A 31 -2.72 1.59 4.82
CA ALA A 31 -2.81 2.95 5.35
C ALA A 31 -3.79 3.05 6.53
N THR A 32 -4.92 2.36 6.43
CA THR A 32 -5.89 2.26 7.53
C THR A 32 -5.28 1.59 8.75
N ALA A 33 -4.67 0.40 8.60
CA ALA A 33 -4.02 -0.29 9.71
C ALA A 33 -2.91 0.56 10.35
N HIS A 34 -2.10 1.21 9.52
CA HIS A 34 -1.03 2.10 9.96
C HIS A 34 -1.59 3.22 10.84
N TRP A 35 -2.64 3.89 10.36
CA TRP A 35 -3.26 4.98 11.09
C TRP A 35 -3.86 4.54 12.43
N GLU A 36 -4.71 3.51 12.40
CA GLU A 36 -5.47 3.06 13.58
C GLU A 36 -4.59 2.45 14.67
N THR A 37 -3.40 1.98 14.31
CA THR A 37 -2.43 1.38 15.24
C THR A 37 -1.30 2.33 15.64
N ASN A 38 -1.42 3.62 15.29
CA ASN A 38 -0.40 4.64 15.52
C ASN A 38 0.98 4.18 15.00
N ALA A 39 1.01 3.76 13.74
CA ALA A 39 2.15 3.23 13.01
C ALA A 39 2.78 1.93 13.55
N THR A 40 2.27 1.34 14.64
CA THR A 40 2.87 0.11 15.18
C THR A 40 2.62 -1.11 14.30
N MET A 41 1.52 -1.10 13.52
CA MET A 41 1.06 -2.25 12.74
C MET A 41 0.86 -3.49 13.62
N LEU A 42 0.43 -3.28 14.87
CA LEU A 42 0.04 -4.32 15.83
C LEU A 42 -1.45 -4.17 16.19
N PRO A 43 -2.22 -5.27 16.32
CA PRO A 43 -3.58 -5.22 16.83
C PRO A 43 -3.63 -4.58 18.22
N VAL A 44 -4.54 -3.62 18.43
CA VAL A 44 -4.66 -2.90 19.69
C VAL A 44 -6.08 -2.93 20.23
N LYS A 45 -6.22 -2.77 21.56
CA LYS A 45 -7.51 -2.51 22.22
C LYS A 45 -7.80 -1.01 22.21
N GLU A 46 -9.07 -0.65 22.14
CA GLU A 46 -9.51 0.73 22.29
C GLU A 46 -9.01 1.31 23.63
N GLY A 47 -8.41 2.50 23.56
CA GLY A 47 -7.82 3.18 24.72
C GLY A 47 -6.54 2.53 25.27
N TYR A 48 -5.82 1.69 24.52
CA TYR A 48 -4.59 1.03 25.00
C TYR A 48 -3.53 1.99 25.55
N TYR A 49 -3.47 3.21 25.02
CA TYR A 49 -2.56 4.27 25.45
C TYR A 49 -2.89 4.86 26.83
N LEU A 50 -4.06 4.56 27.41
CA LEU A 50 -4.48 5.06 28.73
C LEU A 50 -3.86 4.29 29.91
N GLY A 51 -3.06 3.26 29.65
CA GLY A 51 -2.37 2.48 30.68
C GLY A 51 -3.35 1.90 31.71
N PRO A 52 -3.13 2.11 33.02
CA PRO A 52 -4.00 1.56 34.08
C PRO A 52 -5.47 1.99 34.00
N ARG A 53 -5.78 3.12 33.33
CA ARG A 53 -7.17 3.60 33.19
C ARG A 53 -7.92 2.96 32.02
N ALA A 54 -7.24 2.21 31.17
CA ALA A 54 -7.81 1.70 29.92
C ALA A 54 -9.02 0.78 30.15
N GLU A 55 -8.99 -0.05 31.19
CA GLU A 55 -10.09 -0.98 31.47
C GLU A 55 -11.35 -0.26 31.96
N SER A 56 -11.20 0.66 32.91
CA SER A 56 -12.31 1.49 33.40
C SER A 56 -12.93 2.33 32.28
N PHE A 57 -12.09 2.88 31.40
CA PHE A 57 -12.55 3.57 30.20
C PHE A 57 -13.41 2.66 29.32
N ARG A 58 -12.93 1.46 28.97
CA ARG A 58 -13.69 0.53 28.12
C ARG A 58 -15.01 0.09 28.73
N ARG A 59 -15.04 -0.16 30.05
CA ARG A 59 -16.27 -0.51 30.79
C ARG A 59 -17.30 0.62 30.81
N SER A 60 -16.87 1.86 30.62
CA SER A 60 -17.77 3.02 30.51
C SER A 60 -18.40 3.18 29.12
N LEU A 61 -17.92 2.46 28.10
CA LEU A 61 -18.42 2.59 26.74
C LEU A 61 -19.79 1.95 26.61
N ARG A 62 -20.71 2.63 25.92
CA ARG A 62 -22.10 2.18 25.70
C ARG A 62 -22.24 0.84 24.95
N TYR A 63 -21.16 0.39 24.32
CA TYR A 63 -21.11 -0.85 23.55
C TYR A 63 -20.18 -1.88 24.20
N TYR A 64 -19.78 -1.72 25.47
CA TYR A 64 -19.08 -2.78 26.21
C TYR A 64 -19.93 -4.06 26.24
N PRO A 65 -19.35 -5.27 26.06
CA PRO A 65 -17.93 -5.60 25.93
C PRO A 65 -17.34 -5.47 24.50
N TRP A 66 -18.14 -5.01 23.54
CA TRP A 66 -17.84 -4.88 22.10
C TRP A 66 -17.08 -3.59 21.75
N TYR A 67 -16.12 -3.22 22.58
CA TYR A 67 -15.21 -2.10 22.30
C TYR A 67 -14.21 -2.44 21.20
N GLY A 68 -13.52 -1.42 20.68
CA GLY A 68 -12.61 -1.53 19.54
C GLY A 68 -11.45 -2.51 19.77
N ARG A 69 -11.26 -3.44 18.82
CA ARG A 69 -10.12 -4.37 18.78
C ARG A 69 -9.55 -4.48 17.36
N GLY A 70 -8.29 -4.88 17.27
CA GLY A 70 -7.65 -5.21 16.00
C GLY A 70 -7.16 -3.99 15.22
N PHE A 71 -6.78 -4.21 13.96
CA PHE A 71 -6.25 -3.15 13.08
C PHE A 71 -7.30 -2.11 12.68
N SER A 72 -8.59 -2.46 12.68
CA SER A 72 -9.67 -1.59 12.21
C SER A 72 -10.55 -1.04 13.34
N GLN A 73 -10.20 -1.27 14.61
CA GLN A 73 -11.05 -0.97 15.78
C GLN A 73 -12.47 -1.55 15.63
N LEU A 74 -12.58 -2.88 15.49
CA LEU A 74 -13.87 -3.58 15.42
C LEU A 74 -14.71 -3.28 16.68
N THR A 75 -15.83 -2.58 16.49
CA THR A 75 -16.74 -2.14 17.55
C THR A 75 -18.16 -2.63 17.29
N TRP A 76 -18.98 -2.69 18.34
CA TRP A 76 -20.41 -3.08 18.33
C TRP A 76 -20.69 -4.56 18.12
N GLU A 77 -21.62 -5.10 18.92
CA GLU A 77 -22.07 -6.49 18.88
C GLU A 77 -22.40 -6.98 17.47
N ARG A 78 -23.17 -6.19 16.71
CA ARG A 78 -23.57 -6.54 15.33
C ARG A 78 -22.37 -6.81 14.41
N ASN A 79 -21.26 -6.09 14.59
CA ASN A 79 -20.07 -6.26 13.77
C ASN A 79 -19.26 -7.47 14.24
N TYR A 80 -19.20 -7.73 15.56
CA TYR A 80 -18.61 -8.95 16.11
C TYR A 80 -19.39 -10.20 15.67
N LEU A 81 -20.71 -10.17 15.67
CA LEU A 81 -21.56 -11.26 15.14
C LEU A 81 -21.27 -11.52 13.66
N ARG A 82 -21.18 -10.45 12.86
CA ARG A 82 -20.87 -10.57 11.43
C ARG A 82 -19.47 -11.16 11.20
N ALA A 83 -18.47 -10.67 11.91
CA ALA A 83 -17.10 -11.19 11.82
C ALA A 83 -17.02 -12.65 12.31
N SER A 84 -17.67 -12.96 13.42
CA SER A 84 -17.74 -14.32 13.98
C SER A 84 -18.30 -15.32 12.97
N ALA A 85 -19.44 -14.99 12.36
CA ALA A 85 -20.07 -15.82 11.34
C ALA A 85 -19.21 -15.96 10.07
N ALA A 86 -18.63 -14.86 9.58
CA ALA A 86 -17.83 -14.86 8.37
C ALA A 86 -16.51 -15.63 8.51
N LEU A 87 -15.85 -15.49 9.66
CA LEU A 87 -14.55 -16.13 9.93
C LEU A 87 -14.68 -17.52 10.57
N LYS A 88 -15.90 -17.92 10.97
CA LYS A 88 -16.18 -19.16 11.70
C LYS A 88 -15.37 -19.27 13.00
N VAL A 89 -15.27 -18.15 13.71
CA VAL A 89 -14.60 -18.04 15.02
C VAL A 89 -15.59 -17.47 16.02
N ASP A 90 -15.61 -18.01 17.25
CA ASP A 90 -16.52 -17.55 18.29
C ASP A 90 -16.02 -16.28 18.99
N LEU A 91 -16.06 -15.16 18.26
CA LEU A 91 -15.77 -13.83 18.80
C LEU A 91 -16.83 -13.35 19.82
N ILE A 92 -17.93 -14.11 20.00
CA ILE A 92 -18.99 -13.74 20.94
C ILE A 92 -18.65 -14.27 22.32
N ALA A 93 -18.24 -15.54 22.40
CA ALA A 93 -17.73 -16.13 23.62
C ALA A 93 -16.37 -15.51 24.02
N ASP A 94 -15.49 -15.23 23.05
CA ASP A 94 -14.18 -14.61 23.30
C ASP A 94 -13.89 -13.46 22.31
N PRO A 95 -14.30 -12.21 22.65
CA PRO A 95 -14.05 -11.04 21.81
C PRO A 95 -12.57 -10.70 21.67
N ASP A 96 -11.70 -11.15 22.58
CA ASP A 96 -10.26 -10.85 22.53
C ASP A 96 -9.54 -11.63 21.42
N LEU A 97 -10.16 -12.67 20.85
CA LEU A 97 -9.70 -13.31 19.60
C LEU A 97 -9.58 -12.31 18.44
N ALA A 98 -10.31 -11.18 18.46
CA ALA A 98 -10.13 -10.10 17.48
C ALA A 98 -8.79 -9.36 17.59
N LEU A 99 -7.93 -9.72 18.54
CA LEU A 99 -6.54 -9.25 18.67
C LEU A 99 -5.52 -10.24 18.13
N ASP A 100 -5.91 -11.48 17.83
CA ASP A 100 -5.05 -12.39 17.08
C ASP A 100 -4.70 -11.73 15.74
N PRO A 101 -3.41 -11.65 15.34
CA PRO A 101 -3.03 -10.92 14.14
C PRO A 101 -3.68 -11.43 12.85
N VAL A 102 -3.92 -12.74 12.73
CA VAL A 102 -4.55 -13.33 11.54
C VAL A 102 -6.03 -12.97 11.52
N ILE A 103 -6.73 -13.14 12.64
CA ILE A 103 -8.15 -12.77 12.75
C ILE A 103 -8.33 -11.26 12.54
N ALA A 104 -7.53 -10.42 13.20
CA ALA A 104 -7.59 -8.97 13.07
C ALA A 104 -7.37 -8.50 11.63
N ALA A 105 -6.40 -9.10 10.92
CA ALA A 105 -6.14 -8.79 9.52
C ALA A 105 -7.29 -9.25 8.62
N GLN A 106 -7.86 -10.44 8.84
CA GLN A 106 -9.04 -10.89 8.09
C GLN A 106 -10.25 -9.98 8.33
N VAL A 107 -10.51 -9.54 9.57
CA VAL A 107 -11.56 -8.56 9.88
C VAL A 107 -11.34 -7.26 9.12
N LEU A 108 -10.13 -6.71 9.13
CA LEU A 108 -9.83 -5.48 8.40
C LEU A 108 -10.04 -5.66 6.88
N VAL A 109 -9.48 -6.72 6.29
CA VAL A 109 -9.48 -6.94 4.84
C VAL A 109 -10.88 -7.26 4.33
N LEU A 110 -11.53 -8.30 4.88
CA LEU A 110 -12.87 -8.70 4.46
C LEU A 110 -13.91 -7.66 4.86
N GLY A 111 -13.76 -7.07 6.05
CA GLY A 111 -14.64 -6.00 6.51
C GLY A 111 -14.61 -4.78 5.60
N SER A 112 -13.44 -4.40 5.09
CA SER A 112 -13.30 -3.32 4.11
C SER A 112 -13.82 -3.72 2.72
N LYS A 113 -13.57 -4.96 2.29
CA LYS A 113 -14.00 -5.48 1.00
C LYS A 113 -15.52 -5.62 0.89
N GLU A 114 -16.18 -6.02 1.98
CA GLU A 114 -17.59 -6.39 2.00
C GLU A 114 -18.49 -5.42 2.77
N GLY A 115 -17.91 -4.40 3.39
CA GLY A 115 -18.61 -3.34 4.09
C GLY A 115 -19.23 -3.81 5.39
N TRP A 116 -18.41 -4.40 6.27
CA TRP A 116 -18.87 -4.90 7.56
C TRP A 116 -19.13 -3.77 8.57
N PHE A 117 -18.39 -2.66 8.48
CA PHE A 117 -18.41 -1.62 9.51
C PHE A 117 -19.53 -0.58 9.30
N THR A 118 -19.57 0.03 8.11
CA THR A 118 -20.52 1.11 7.76
C THR A 118 -21.46 0.76 6.62
N GLY A 119 -21.29 -0.44 6.03
CA GLY A 119 -21.95 -0.84 4.78
C GLY A 119 -21.25 -0.38 3.50
N LYS A 120 -20.25 0.51 3.60
CA LYS A 120 -19.43 0.97 2.48
C LYS A 120 -18.27 0.01 2.21
N LYS A 121 -17.92 -0.16 0.94
CA LYS A 121 -16.95 -1.17 0.47
C LYS A 121 -15.79 -0.53 -0.27
N LEU A 122 -14.65 -1.22 -0.32
CA LEU A 122 -13.49 -0.82 -1.15
C LEU A 122 -13.90 -0.50 -2.60
N ALA A 123 -14.73 -1.35 -3.22
CA ALA A 123 -15.16 -1.17 -4.61
C ALA A 123 -16.04 0.08 -4.87
N ASP A 124 -16.63 0.67 -3.82
CA ASP A 124 -17.40 1.92 -3.96
C ASP A 124 -16.49 3.11 -4.29
N TYR A 125 -15.23 3.05 -3.84
CA TYR A 125 -14.26 4.15 -3.90
C TYR A 125 -13.02 3.85 -4.74
N ILE A 126 -12.57 2.59 -4.74
CA ILE A 126 -11.32 2.15 -5.35
C ILE A 126 -11.65 1.01 -6.31
N ARG A 127 -11.68 1.32 -7.60
CA ARG A 127 -12.06 0.42 -8.71
C ARG A 127 -11.20 0.71 -9.96
N PRO A 128 -11.22 -0.18 -10.97
CA PRO A 128 -10.47 0.08 -12.20
C PRO A 128 -10.80 1.47 -12.80
N GLY A 129 -9.76 2.27 -13.03
CA GLY A 129 -9.88 3.62 -13.59
C GLY A 129 -10.35 4.71 -12.62
N ARG A 130 -10.59 4.42 -11.33
CA ARG A 130 -10.93 5.44 -10.32
C ARG A 130 -10.50 5.03 -8.91
N THR A 131 -9.66 5.87 -8.31
CA THR A 131 -9.21 5.73 -6.92
C THR A 131 -9.61 6.98 -6.14
N ASP A 132 -10.43 6.81 -5.10
CA ASP A 132 -10.87 7.87 -4.18
C ASP A 132 -10.51 7.51 -2.73
N TYR A 133 -9.24 7.67 -2.37
CA TYR A 133 -8.76 7.34 -1.02
C TYR A 133 -9.37 8.21 0.07
N LEU A 134 -9.61 9.49 -0.21
CA LEU A 134 -10.24 10.41 0.74
C LEU A 134 -11.67 9.94 1.05
N GLY A 135 -12.44 9.59 0.01
CA GLY A 135 -13.79 9.07 0.16
C GLY A 135 -13.84 7.71 0.84
N ALA A 136 -12.83 6.86 0.62
CA ALA A 136 -12.72 5.51 1.18
C ALA A 136 -12.68 5.50 2.72
N ARG A 137 -12.35 6.61 3.40
CA ARG A 137 -12.43 6.70 4.88
C ARG A 137 -13.80 6.30 5.44
N ARG A 138 -14.86 6.47 4.64
CA ARG A 138 -16.24 6.05 4.95
C ARG A 138 -16.42 4.55 5.14
N ILE A 139 -15.47 3.72 4.73
CA ILE A 139 -15.49 2.26 4.93
C ILE A 139 -15.37 1.94 6.42
N ILE A 140 -14.49 2.64 7.13
CA ILE A 140 -14.17 2.36 8.54
C ILE A 140 -14.95 3.28 9.48
N ASN A 141 -14.96 4.58 9.20
CA ASN A 141 -15.57 5.59 10.06
C ASN A 141 -16.14 6.74 9.20
N GLY A 142 -16.37 7.94 9.73
CA GLY A 142 -16.76 9.13 8.98
C GLY A 142 -15.65 9.63 8.04
N THR A 143 -15.38 10.93 8.02
CA THR A 143 -14.30 11.53 7.19
C THR A 143 -13.19 12.14 8.03
N ASP A 144 -13.16 11.86 9.33
CA ASP A 144 -12.06 12.34 10.18
C ASP A 144 -10.73 11.73 9.72
N LYS A 145 -9.71 12.59 9.65
CA LYS A 145 -8.33 12.28 9.19
C LYS A 145 -8.23 11.67 7.78
N ALA A 146 -9.28 11.81 6.97
CA ALA A 146 -9.34 11.20 5.64
C ALA A 146 -8.17 11.62 4.72
N ALA A 147 -7.75 12.89 4.76
CA ALA A 147 -6.62 13.38 3.96
C ALA A 147 -5.31 12.69 4.34
N ALA A 148 -4.96 12.67 5.63
CA ALA A 148 -3.73 12.02 6.10
C ALA A 148 -3.68 10.51 5.78
N ILE A 149 -4.82 9.83 5.87
CA ILE A 149 -4.91 8.40 5.49
C ILE A 149 -4.80 8.23 3.98
N ALA A 150 -5.33 9.16 3.19
CA ALA A 150 -5.19 9.14 1.74
C ALA A 150 -3.72 9.35 1.31
N ASP A 151 -3.00 10.26 1.96
CA ASP A 151 -1.56 10.49 1.72
C ASP A 151 -0.75 9.24 2.05
N LEU A 152 -1.06 8.57 3.17
CA LEU A 152 -0.46 7.27 3.51
C LEU A 152 -0.79 6.19 2.48
N ALA A 153 -2.02 6.17 1.96
CA ALA A 153 -2.43 5.20 0.94
C ALA A 153 -1.69 5.43 -0.38
N LEU A 154 -1.46 6.69 -0.78
CA LEU A 154 -0.63 7.01 -1.94
C LEU A 154 0.81 6.51 -1.76
N ALA A 155 1.41 6.74 -0.58
CA ALA A 155 2.75 6.24 -0.29
C ALA A 155 2.83 4.70 -0.31
N TYR A 156 1.83 4.00 0.25
CA TYR A 156 1.77 2.54 0.15
C TYR A 156 1.54 2.05 -1.28
N GLU A 157 0.69 2.73 -2.07
CA GLU A 157 0.45 2.37 -3.47
C GLU A 157 1.72 2.51 -4.29
N TYR A 158 2.47 3.60 -4.07
CA TYR A 158 3.77 3.83 -4.68
C TYR A 158 4.73 2.67 -4.39
N ASP A 159 4.94 2.35 -3.11
CA ASP A 159 5.88 1.30 -2.69
C ASP A 159 5.43 -0.12 -3.14
N LEU A 160 4.11 -0.36 -3.25
CA LEU A 160 3.56 -1.65 -3.70
C LEU A 160 3.52 -1.80 -5.22
N THR A 161 3.53 -0.69 -5.95
CA THR A 161 3.54 -0.72 -7.41
C THR A 161 4.90 -1.23 -7.86
N PRO A 162 4.97 -2.41 -8.49
CA PRO A 162 6.23 -2.88 -9.00
C PRO A 162 6.74 -1.85 -10.01
N ALA A 163 7.98 -1.42 -9.83
CA ALA A 163 8.66 -0.62 -10.85
C ALA A 163 8.49 -1.32 -12.21
N PRO A 164 8.27 -0.57 -13.30
CA PRO A 164 8.12 -1.18 -14.60
C PRO A 164 9.29 -2.12 -14.87
N ALA A 165 9.00 -3.36 -15.25
CA ALA A 165 10.04 -4.31 -15.63
C ALA A 165 10.63 -3.87 -16.97
N TYR A 166 11.62 -2.97 -16.93
CA TYR A 166 12.25 -2.49 -18.13
C TYR A 166 13.18 -3.55 -18.72
N PRO A 167 13.14 -3.79 -20.04
CA PRO A 167 14.01 -4.76 -20.69
C PRO A 167 15.46 -4.30 -20.66
N ALA A 168 16.39 -5.26 -20.69
CA ALA A 168 17.80 -4.96 -20.92
C ALA A 168 17.98 -4.40 -22.34
N LEU A 169 18.36 -3.13 -22.45
CA LEU A 169 18.60 -2.48 -23.74
C LEU A 169 20.08 -2.42 -24.06
N ARG A 170 20.43 -2.63 -25.32
CA ARG A 170 21.78 -2.47 -25.87
C ARG A 170 21.68 -2.08 -27.34
N ARG A 171 22.81 -1.72 -27.95
CA ARG A 171 22.87 -1.37 -29.37
C ARG A 171 22.17 -2.40 -30.25
N GLY A 172 21.35 -1.89 -31.17
CA GLY A 172 20.48 -2.68 -32.05
C GLY A 172 19.08 -2.93 -31.49
N ALA A 173 18.83 -2.71 -30.20
CA ALA A 173 17.48 -2.73 -29.64
C ALA A 173 16.58 -1.66 -30.28
N ARG A 174 15.28 -1.94 -30.32
CA ARG A 174 14.26 -1.03 -30.88
C ARG A 174 12.98 -1.05 -30.07
N GLY A 175 12.18 0.01 -30.19
CA GLY A 175 10.82 0.11 -29.66
C GLY A 175 10.68 1.09 -28.50
N LYS A 176 9.50 1.06 -27.86
CA LYS A 176 9.08 2.08 -26.87
C LYS A 176 10.05 2.24 -25.70
N ALA A 177 10.61 1.15 -25.18
CA ALA A 177 11.60 1.22 -24.11
C ALA A 177 12.87 1.99 -24.53
N VAL A 178 13.29 1.88 -25.79
CA VAL A 178 14.42 2.67 -26.29
C VAL A 178 14.05 4.15 -26.37
N THR A 179 12.86 4.46 -26.88
CA THR A 179 12.34 5.84 -26.92
C THR A 179 12.32 6.46 -25.52
N GLU A 180 11.83 5.72 -24.53
CA GLU A 180 11.78 6.16 -23.14
C GLU A 180 13.17 6.40 -22.57
N ALA A 181 14.11 5.47 -22.76
CA ALA A 181 15.51 5.67 -22.38
C ALA A 181 16.12 6.92 -23.03
N GLN A 182 15.87 7.15 -24.32
CA GLN A 182 16.36 8.33 -25.04
C GLN A 182 15.75 9.63 -24.47
N ILE A 183 14.45 9.63 -24.11
CA ILE A 183 13.80 10.78 -23.47
C ILE A 183 14.45 11.09 -22.13
N HIS A 184 14.63 10.09 -21.27
CA HIS A 184 15.22 10.28 -19.95
C HIS A 184 16.69 10.69 -20.01
N LEU A 185 17.49 10.09 -20.90
CA LEU A 185 18.87 10.52 -21.14
C LEU A 185 18.93 11.99 -21.57
N THR A 186 18.03 12.40 -22.47
CA THR A 186 17.92 13.81 -22.91
C THR A 186 17.54 14.72 -21.75
N ALA A 187 16.55 14.34 -20.94
CA ALA A 187 16.12 15.11 -19.77
C ALA A 187 17.24 15.29 -18.73
N GLN A 188 18.13 14.30 -18.62
CA GLN A 188 19.31 14.36 -17.75
C GLN A 188 20.53 15.05 -18.39
N GLY A 189 20.38 15.64 -19.58
CA GLY A 189 21.42 16.42 -20.25
C GLY A 189 22.40 15.63 -21.12
N TYR A 190 22.12 14.36 -21.42
CA TYR A 190 22.88 13.56 -22.38
C TYR A 190 22.29 13.68 -23.79
N ASP A 191 23.10 13.43 -24.82
CA ASP A 191 22.66 13.44 -26.24
C ASP A 191 22.58 12.01 -26.80
N PRO A 192 21.44 11.31 -26.66
CA PRO A 192 21.25 10.00 -27.28
C PRO A 192 20.81 10.10 -28.76
N GLY A 193 20.66 11.30 -29.31
CA GLY A 193 19.95 11.58 -30.56
C GLY A 193 18.44 11.80 -30.35
N LEU A 194 17.68 11.82 -31.45
CA LEU A 194 16.22 11.89 -31.38
C LEU A 194 15.65 10.64 -30.68
N PRO A 195 14.55 10.76 -29.92
CA PRO A 195 13.83 9.62 -29.36
C PRO A 195 13.09 8.76 -30.41
N ASP A 196 13.82 8.28 -31.41
CA ASP A 196 13.32 7.50 -32.55
C ASP A 196 13.04 6.03 -32.22
N GLY A 197 13.37 5.60 -31.00
CA GLY A 197 13.20 4.23 -30.56
C GLY A 197 14.23 3.27 -31.16
N VAL A 198 15.36 3.75 -31.66
CA VAL A 198 16.46 2.94 -32.19
C VAL A 198 17.72 3.14 -31.36
N PHE A 199 18.22 2.06 -30.75
CA PHE A 199 19.41 2.13 -29.91
C PHE A 199 20.65 2.11 -30.81
N GLY A 200 21.02 3.28 -31.32
CA GLY A 200 22.17 3.49 -32.20
C GLY A 200 23.45 3.87 -31.45
N ALA A 201 24.48 4.25 -32.21
CA ALA A 201 25.78 4.62 -31.64
C ALA A 201 25.72 5.87 -30.74
N ARG A 202 24.85 6.85 -31.05
CA ARG A 202 24.66 8.04 -30.19
C ARG A 202 24.02 7.67 -28.86
N THR A 203 22.97 6.86 -28.88
CA THR A 203 22.34 6.31 -27.67
C THR A 203 23.35 5.49 -26.85
N GLU A 204 24.17 4.65 -27.49
CA GLU A 204 25.23 3.91 -26.81
C GLU A 204 26.23 4.84 -26.09
N ALA A 205 26.70 5.89 -26.77
CA ALA A 205 27.62 6.86 -26.17
C ALA A 205 26.98 7.62 -25.00
N ALA A 206 25.71 8.03 -25.13
CA ALA A 206 24.95 8.69 -24.08
C ALA A 206 24.78 7.79 -22.85
N VAL A 207 24.45 6.50 -23.04
CA VAL A 207 24.33 5.54 -21.93
C VAL A 207 25.66 5.37 -21.20
N ARG A 208 26.78 5.23 -21.91
CA ARG A 208 28.10 5.14 -21.25
C ARG A 208 28.47 6.41 -20.49
N ALA A 209 28.06 7.58 -20.98
CA ALA A 209 28.29 8.84 -20.30
C ALA A 209 27.45 8.93 -19.01
N PHE A 210 26.17 8.60 -19.11
CA PHE A 210 25.26 8.52 -17.96
C PHE A 210 25.71 7.50 -16.92
N GLN A 211 26.04 6.28 -17.33
CA GLN A 211 26.53 5.25 -16.41
C GLN A 211 27.79 5.71 -15.66
N ARG A 212 28.72 6.41 -16.33
CA ARG A 212 29.90 7.00 -15.67
C ARG A 212 29.51 8.05 -14.63
N SER A 213 28.60 8.96 -14.95
CA SER A 213 28.17 9.99 -13.99
C SER A 213 27.45 9.39 -12.78
N ALA A 214 26.71 8.31 -13.01
CA ALA A 214 25.94 7.61 -12.00
C ALA A 214 26.78 6.61 -11.18
N GLY A 215 28.09 6.50 -11.42
CA GLY A 215 28.97 5.56 -10.72
C GLY A 215 28.71 4.08 -11.07
N LEU A 216 28.09 3.81 -12.22
CA LEU A 216 27.80 2.47 -12.73
C LEU A 216 28.89 1.99 -13.70
N THR A 217 28.92 0.68 -13.96
CA THR A 217 29.79 0.12 -15.01
C THR A 217 29.33 0.65 -16.37
N PRO A 218 30.20 1.33 -17.16
CA PRO A 218 29.79 1.96 -18.41
C PRO A 218 29.82 0.98 -19.58
N ASP A 219 29.05 -0.10 -19.49
CA ASP A 219 28.97 -1.20 -20.47
C ASP A 219 28.06 -0.89 -21.67
N ALA A 220 27.34 0.23 -21.64
CA ALA A 220 26.29 0.63 -22.59
C ALA A 220 25.06 -0.28 -22.62
N ILE A 221 24.83 -1.03 -21.55
CA ILE A 221 23.64 -1.84 -21.36
C ILE A 221 22.74 -1.16 -20.35
N ILE A 222 21.53 -0.80 -20.76
CA ILE A 222 20.52 -0.31 -19.82
C ILE A 222 19.86 -1.53 -19.18
N GLY A 223 20.47 -2.02 -18.11
CA GLY A 223 19.93 -3.07 -17.23
C GLY A 223 19.18 -2.50 -16.01
N PRO A 224 18.72 -3.34 -15.07
CA PRO A 224 17.90 -2.90 -13.94
C PRO A 224 18.51 -1.74 -13.13
N LEU A 225 19.82 -1.77 -12.87
CA LEU A 225 20.51 -0.70 -12.14
C LEU A 225 20.57 0.61 -12.93
N THR A 226 20.80 0.52 -14.25
CA THR A 226 20.81 1.71 -15.11
C THR A 226 19.41 2.29 -15.25
N TRP A 227 18.37 1.46 -15.35
CA TRP A 227 16.97 1.91 -15.35
C TRP A 227 16.60 2.62 -14.06
N ALA A 228 16.92 2.05 -12.90
CA ALA A 228 16.67 2.65 -11.59
C ALA A 228 17.35 4.01 -11.43
N ALA A 229 18.54 4.19 -12.00
CA ALA A 229 19.24 5.48 -11.98
C ALA A 229 18.70 6.46 -13.04
N LEU A 230 18.25 5.96 -14.20
CA LEU A 230 17.85 6.77 -15.36
C LEU A 230 16.43 7.35 -15.21
N ILE A 231 15.59 6.67 -14.44
CA ILE A 231 14.23 7.08 -14.11
C ILE A 231 14.20 7.25 -12.59
N PRO A 232 14.63 8.41 -12.06
CA PRO A 232 14.46 8.69 -10.65
C PRO A 232 12.98 8.62 -10.32
N GLU A 233 12.68 8.04 -9.16
CA GLU A 233 11.36 7.99 -8.55
C GLU A 233 10.54 9.23 -8.92
N MET A 234 9.37 9.03 -9.54
CA MET A 234 8.44 10.13 -9.80
C MET A 234 8.01 10.72 -8.45
N ASP A 235 8.70 11.78 -8.01
CA ASP A 235 8.16 12.75 -7.08
C ASP A 235 6.99 13.44 -7.80
N THR A 236 5.79 12.88 -7.63
CA THR A 236 4.52 13.51 -7.99
C THR A 236 3.61 13.58 -6.77
#